data_AF-A0ABC8TFG4-F1
#
_entry.id   AF-A0ABC8TFG4-F1
#
_cell.length_a   1.000
_cell.length_b   1.000
_cell.length_c   1.000
_cell.angle_alpha   90.00
_cell.angle_beta   90.00
_cell.angle_gamma   90.00
#
_symmetry.space_group_name_H-M   'P 1'
#
loop_
_entity.id
_entity.type
_entity.pdbx_description
1 polymer ?
#
loop_
_entity_poly.entity_id
_entity_poly.type
_entity_poly.pdbx_seq_one_letter_code
_entity_poly.pdbx_strand_id
1 'polypeptide(L)'
;MVWDNVCIETEEGIKHCKLIAVHAGLEKGKGVEEQLKFLKAKDTRIPKVEALSGRKSVWDIPEELTKSPTIVVSGHHAKLHIEGLRLIIDQGGGLEENPVAAVVLPSMKIGRDTDDLALVRIIE
;
A
#
# COMPACT_ATOMS: atom_id res chain seq x y z
N MET A 1 -7.88 6.01 1.46
CA MET A 1 -8.77 6.07 0.28
C MET A 1 -9.11 4.66 -0.16
N VAL A 2 -10.29 4.46 -0.76
CA VAL A 2 -10.80 3.13 -1.14
C VAL A 2 -11.25 3.16 -2.60
N TRP A 3 -10.89 2.15 -3.38
CA TRP A 3 -11.33 1.94 -4.75
C TRP A 3 -11.88 0.52 -4.89
N ASP A 4 -13.00 0.37 -5.58
CA ASP A 4 -13.71 -0.91 -5.64
C ASP A 4 -13.21 -1.85 -6.74
N ASN A 5 -12.54 -1.32 -7.77
CA ASN A 5 -12.07 -2.12 -8.90
C ASN A 5 -10.73 -1.61 -9.45
N VAL A 6 -9.66 -2.33 -9.12
CA VAL A 6 -8.29 -2.09 -9.61
C VAL A 6 -7.72 -3.42 -10.09
N CYS A 7 -7.00 -3.41 -11.21
CA CYS A 7 -6.35 -4.61 -11.74
C CYS A 7 -4.95 -4.79 -11.13
N ILE A 8 -4.57 -6.03 -10.84
CA ILE A 8 -3.22 -6.43 -10.44
C ILE A 8 -2.82 -7.69 -11.20
N GLU A 9 -1.62 -7.69 -11.77
CA GLU A 9 -1.04 -8.87 -12.39
C GLU A 9 -0.43 -9.77 -11.29
N THR A 10 -0.81 -11.04 -11.31
CA THR A 10 -0.30 -12.09 -10.40
C THR A 10 0.18 -13.27 -11.22
N GLU A 11 0.83 -14.24 -10.59
CA GLU A 11 1.24 -15.49 -11.25
C GLU A 11 0.05 -16.27 -11.87
N GLU A 12 -1.16 -16.06 -11.34
CA GLU A 12 -2.41 -16.65 -11.86
C GLU A 12 -3.07 -15.79 -12.97
N GLY A 13 -2.42 -14.71 -13.40
CA GLY A 13 -2.94 -13.72 -14.34
C GLY A 13 -3.48 -12.46 -13.69
N ILE A 14 -4.22 -11.66 -14.47
CA ILE A 14 -4.78 -10.39 -14.03
C ILE A 14 -6.00 -10.64 -13.13
N LYS A 15 -5.97 -10.06 -11.92
CA LYS A 15 -7.07 -10.08 -10.96
C LYS A 15 -7.66 -8.70 -10.78
N HIS A 16 -8.98 -8.65 -10.62
CA HIS A 16 -9.70 -7.47 -10.17
C HIS A 16 -9.78 -7.48 -8.64
N CYS A 17 -9.34 -6.41 -8.00
CA CYS A 17 -9.29 -6.29 -6.56
C CYS A 17 -9.88 -4.95 -6.10
N LYS A 18 -10.37 -4.94 -4.86
CA LYS A 18 -10.54 -3.70 -4.10
C LYS A 18 -9.15 -3.16 -3.74
N LEU A 19 -9.00 -1.85 -3.59
CA LEU A 19 -7.76 -1.23 -3.12
C LEU A 19 -8.05 -0.29 -1.95
N ILE A 20 -7.27 -0.41 -0.88
CA ILE A 20 -7.28 0.49 0.28
C ILE A 20 -5.89 1.10 0.41
N ALA A 21 -5.81 2.42 0.24
CA ALA A 21 -4.60 3.19 0.50
C ALA A 21 -4.67 3.88 1.86
N VAL A 22 -3.70 3.61 2.73
CA VAL A 22 -3.60 4.19 4.07
C VAL A 22 -2.12 4.27 4.48
N HIS A 23 -1.70 5.37 5.10
CA HIS A 23 -0.28 5.71 5.23
C HIS A 23 0.57 4.61 5.89
N ALA A 24 0.16 4.10 7.05
CA ALA A 24 0.86 3.01 7.75
C ALA A 24 0.20 1.64 7.51
N GLY A 25 -1.12 1.54 7.66
CA GLY A 25 -1.86 0.28 7.50
C GLY A 25 -3.16 0.27 8.29
N LEU A 26 -3.70 -0.91 8.56
CA LEU A 26 -4.90 -1.12 9.37
C LEU A 26 -4.60 -2.09 10.51
N GLU A 27 -5.20 -1.87 11.67
CA GLU A 27 -4.97 -2.68 12.85
C GLU A 27 -5.67 -4.04 12.75
N LYS A 28 -4.99 -5.08 13.26
CA LYS A 28 -5.63 -6.39 13.51
C LYS A 28 -6.60 -6.30 14.69
N GLY A 29 -7.64 -7.14 14.68
CA GLY A 29 -8.61 -7.23 15.78
C GLY A 29 -9.60 -6.07 15.90
N LYS A 30 -9.53 -5.07 15.01
CA LYS A 30 -10.51 -3.97 14.89
C LYS A 30 -11.27 -4.08 13.57
N GLY A 31 -12.57 -3.79 13.60
CA GLY A 31 -13.40 -3.85 12.39
C GLY A 31 -12.90 -2.88 11.32
N VAL A 32 -12.72 -3.37 10.09
CA VAL A 32 -12.12 -2.57 9.02
C VAL A 32 -13.01 -1.38 8.66
N GLU A 33 -14.32 -1.59 8.55
CA GLU A 33 -15.25 -0.50 8.22
C GLU A 33 -15.28 0.59 9.30
N GLU A 34 -15.14 0.22 10.58
CA GLU A 34 -15.05 1.17 11.69
C GLU A 34 -13.77 2.02 11.58
N GLN A 35 -12.63 1.38 11.34
CA GLN A 35 -11.36 2.07 11.09
C GLN A 35 -11.49 3.03 9.90
N LEU A 36 -12.08 2.59 8.78
CA LEU A 36 -12.26 3.41 7.59
C LEU A 36 -13.22 4.58 7.83
N LYS A 37 -14.30 4.39 8.59
CA LYS A 37 -15.24 5.46 8.95
C LYS A 37 -14.54 6.55 9.75
N PHE A 38 -13.74 6.15 10.74
CA PHE A 38 -12.94 7.08 11.54
C PHE A 38 -11.96 7.87 10.66
N LEU A 39 -11.22 7.19 9.78
CA LEU A 39 -10.24 7.83 8.90
C LEU A 39 -10.87 8.79 7.90
N LYS A 40 -12.03 8.45 7.34
CA LYS A 40 -12.81 9.32 6.44
C LYS A 40 -13.30 10.58 7.16
N ALA A 41 -13.67 10.45 8.43
CA ALA A 41 -14.10 11.58 9.26
C ALA A 41 -12.96 12.52 9.67
N LYS A 42 -11.69 12.13 9.48
CA LYS A 42 -10.49 12.90 9.88
C LYS A 42 -10.55 13.35 11.34
N ASP A 43 -11.04 12.49 12.22
CA ASP A 43 -11.29 12.84 13.61
C ASP A 43 -9.97 13.08 14.37
N THR A 44 -9.75 14.33 14.75
CA THR A 44 -8.52 14.82 15.38
C THR A 44 -8.49 14.66 16.89
N ARG A 45 -9.52 14.04 17.50
CA ARG A 45 -9.57 13.80 18.95
C ARG A 45 -8.67 12.64 19.38
N ILE A 46 -8.24 11.79 18.45
CA ILE A 46 -7.34 10.68 18.75
C ILE A 46 -5.89 11.20 18.78
N PRO A 47 -5.18 11.08 19.91
CA PRO A 47 -3.85 11.64 20.07
C PRO A 47 -2.81 10.96 19.16
N LYS A 48 -3.02 9.68 18.84
CA LYS A 48 -2.17 8.91 17.94
C LYS A 48 -3.01 7.96 17.10
N VAL A 49 -3.07 8.21 15.79
CA VAL A 49 -3.82 7.37 14.85
C VAL A 49 -2.92 6.24 14.36
N GLU A 50 -3.19 5.00 14.76
CA GLU A 50 -2.36 3.83 14.41
C GLU A 50 -2.28 3.62 12.89
N ALA A 51 -3.36 3.89 12.15
CA ALA A 51 -3.35 3.81 10.69
C ALA A 51 -2.36 4.79 10.00
N LEU A 52 -1.87 5.79 10.73
CA LEU A 52 -0.89 6.78 10.26
C LEU A 52 0.46 6.68 10.96
N SER A 53 0.56 6.00 12.10
CA SER A 53 1.75 6.04 12.97
C SER A 53 2.16 4.70 13.55
N GLY A 54 1.32 3.68 13.40
CA GLY A 54 1.56 2.32 13.82
C GLY A 54 2.74 1.70 13.06
N ARG A 55 3.29 0.62 13.62
CA ARG A 55 4.43 -0.12 13.04
C ARG A 55 4.02 -1.57 12.85
N LYS A 56 4.45 -2.46 13.76
CA LYS A 56 4.09 -3.89 13.74
C LYS A 56 2.57 -4.15 13.80
N SER A 57 1.82 -3.29 14.50
CA SER A 57 0.36 -3.38 14.66
C SER A 57 -0.42 -3.28 13.33
N VAL A 58 0.18 -2.65 12.31
CA VAL A 58 -0.46 -2.33 11.03
C VAL A 58 0.34 -2.83 9.82
N TRP A 59 1.30 -3.72 10.07
CA TRP A 59 2.17 -4.27 9.01
C TRP A 59 1.39 -5.23 8.10
N ASP A 60 0.66 -6.18 8.69
CA ASP A 60 -0.07 -7.21 7.95
C ASP A 60 -1.46 -6.76 7.49
N ILE A 61 -2.05 -7.49 6.55
CA ILE A 61 -3.46 -7.34 6.17
C ILE A 61 -4.36 -7.88 7.30
N PRO A 62 -5.36 -7.12 7.79
CA PRO A 62 -6.36 -7.63 8.72
C PRO A 62 -7.13 -8.82 8.15
N GLU A 63 -7.47 -9.80 9.01
CA GLU A 63 -8.17 -11.05 8.61
C GLU A 63 -9.50 -10.82 7.88
N GLU A 64 -10.21 -9.73 8.18
CA GLU A 64 -11.45 -9.38 7.48
C GLU A 64 -11.22 -9.17 5.97
N LEU A 65 -10.06 -8.63 5.58
CA LEU A 65 -9.72 -8.33 4.20
C LEU A 65 -9.13 -9.52 3.44
N THR A 66 -8.81 -10.63 4.10
CA THR A 66 -8.33 -11.84 3.40
C THR A 66 -9.47 -12.62 2.75
N LYS A 67 -10.73 -12.33 3.14
CA LYS A 67 -11.95 -12.97 2.61
C LYS A 67 -12.33 -12.53 1.19
N SER A 68 -11.79 -11.40 0.74
CA SER A 68 -12.05 -10.85 -0.60
C SER A 68 -10.78 -10.21 -1.14
N PRO A 69 -10.45 -10.35 -2.44
CA PRO A 69 -9.21 -9.80 -3.01
C PRO A 69 -9.12 -8.28 -2.78
N THR A 70 -8.31 -7.87 -1.79
CA THR A 70 -8.13 -6.47 -1.40
C THR A 70 -6.66 -6.13 -1.29
N ILE A 71 -6.20 -5.22 -2.14
CA ILE A 71 -4.88 -4.62 -2.08
C ILE A 71 -4.85 -3.63 -0.92
N VAL A 72 -3.89 -3.78 0.00
CA VAL A 72 -3.64 -2.79 1.06
C VAL A 72 -2.30 -2.13 0.79
N VAL A 73 -2.34 -0.88 0.34
CA VAL A 73 -1.14 -0.10 0.01
C VAL A 73 -0.83 0.93 1.09
N SER A 74 0.45 0.98 1.49
CA SER A 74 0.98 1.90 2.50
C SER A 74 2.35 2.43 2.12
N GLY A 75 2.77 3.49 2.78
CA GLY A 75 4.17 3.95 2.81
C GLY A 75 4.73 3.73 4.23
N HIS A 76 5.24 4.81 4.84
CA HIS A 76 5.56 4.97 6.28
C HIS A 76 6.69 4.11 6.88
N HIS A 77 6.83 2.86 6.45
CA HIS A 77 7.66 1.88 7.13
C HIS A 77 9.13 1.88 6.70
N ALA A 78 9.58 2.88 5.92
CA ALA A 78 10.95 2.98 5.41
C ALA A 78 11.43 1.69 4.71
N LYS A 79 10.53 1.04 3.97
CA LYS A 79 10.76 -0.21 3.24
C LYS A 79 10.00 -0.23 1.92
N LEU A 80 10.57 -0.92 0.94
CA LEU A 80 9.83 -1.47 -0.19
C LEU A 80 9.57 -2.94 0.08
N HIS A 81 8.32 -3.30 0.36
CA HIS A 81 7.87 -4.67 0.66
C HIS A 81 6.62 -4.98 -0.16
N ILE A 82 6.70 -6.04 -0.97
CA ILE A 82 5.60 -6.52 -1.80
C ILE A 82 5.40 -7.99 -1.45
N GLU A 83 4.24 -8.31 -0.89
CA GLU A 83 3.88 -9.68 -0.51
C GLU A 83 2.40 -9.90 -0.79
N GLY A 84 2.12 -10.62 -1.88
CA GLY A 84 0.75 -10.81 -2.37
C GLY A 84 0.03 -9.48 -2.57
N LEU A 85 -1.07 -9.27 -1.83
CA LEU A 85 -1.88 -8.05 -1.90
C LEU A 85 -1.45 -6.98 -0.89
N ARG A 86 -0.37 -7.19 -0.12
CA ARG A 86 0.18 -6.20 0.80
C ARG A 86 1.33 -5.45 0.15
N LEU A 87 1.11 -4.17 -0.12
CA LEU A 87 2.11 -3.30 -0.74
C LEU A 87 2.56 -2.22 0.25
N ILE A 88 3.84 -2.21 0.60
CA ILE A 88 4.46 -1.14 1.39
C ILE A 88 5.53 -0.50 0.50
N ILE A 89 5.31 0.75 0.14
CA ILE A 89 6.08 1.50 -0.86
C ILE A 89 6.62 2.76 -0.17
N ASP A 90 7.72 2.59 0.55
CA ASP A 90 8.43 3.67 1.24
C ASP A 90 9.93 3.39 1.24
N GLN A 91 10.49 3.15 0.05
CA GLN A 91 11.92 2.84 -0.08
C GLN A 91 12.81 3.96 0.47
N GLY A 92 12.40 5.22 0.27
CA GLY A 92 13.15 6.39 0.71
C GLY A 92 13.28 6.47 2.24
N GLY A 93 12.17 6.30 2.96
CA GLY A 93 12.15 6.42 4.42
C GLY A 93 12.56 7.80 4.94
N GLY A 94 12.59 8.81 4.07
CA GLY A 94 13.07 10.16 4.38
C GLY A 94 14.60 10.31 4.44
N LEU A 95 15.35 9.33 3.94
CA LEU A 95 16.81 9.39 3.84
C LEU A 95 17.24 9.90 2.46
N GLU A 96 18.21 10.81 2.41
CA GLU A 96 18.65 11.50 1.19
C GLU A 96 19.24 10.55 0.15
N GLU A 97 19.94 9.50 0.63
CA GLU A 97 20.60 8.50 -0.19
C GLU A 97 19.66 7.42 -0.75
N ASN A 98 18.43 7.33 -0.23
CA ASN A 98 17.49 6.29 -0.63
C ASN A 98 16.50 6.80 -1.68
N PRO A 99 16.26 6.05 -2.76
CA PRO A 99 15.36 6.49 -3.81
C PRO A 99 13.90 6.46 -3.34
N VAL A 100 13.11 7.38 -3.90
CA VAL A 100 11.65 7.34 -3.82
C VAL A 100 11.14 6.37 -4.89
N ALA A 101 10.46 5.33 -4.45
CA ALA A 101 9.89 4.31 -5.33
C ALA A 101 8.38 4.48 -5.51
N ALA A 102 7.88 4.05 -6.67
CA ALA A 102 6.47 3.89 -6.98
C ALA A 102 6.22 2.50 -7.58
N VAL A 103 5.01 1.95 -7.40
CA VAL A 103 4.57 0.71 -8.04
C VAL A 103 3.45 1.03 -9.02
N VAL A 104 3.58 0.55 -10.26
CA VAL A 104 2.59 0.73 -11.31
C VAL A 104 1.68 -0.49 -11.38
N LEU A 105 0.37 -0.29 -11.29
CA LEU A 105 -0.64 -1.32 -11.52
C LEU A 105 -1.16 -1.24 -12.97
N PRO A 106 -1.47 -2.38 -13.63
CA PRO A 106 -1.48 -3.74 -13.09
C PRO A 106 -0.12 -4.45 -13.06
N SER A 107 0.88 -3.97 -13.83
CA SER A 107 2.12 -4.71 -14.13
C SER A 107 3.06 -4.95 -12.95
N MET A 108 2.78 -4.36 -11.79
CA MET A 108 3.62 -4.41 -10.59
C MET A 108 5.04 -3.86 -10.81
N LYS A 109 5.27 -3.12 -11.90
CA LYS A 109 6.59 -2.54 -12.19
C LYS A 109 6.93 -1.49 -11.15
N ILE A 110 8.12 -1.60 -10.59
CA ILE A 110 8.67 -0.59 -9.68
C ILE A 110 9.44 0.44 -10.50
N GLY A 111 9.10 1.72 -10.34
CA GLY A 111 9.89 2.85 -10.83
C GLY A 111 10.50 3.62 -9.67
N ARG A 112 11.69 4.18 -9.88
CA ARG A 112 12.41 5.02 -8.91
C ARG A 112 12.81 6.34 -9.54
N ASP A 113 12.95 7.37 -8.72
CA ASP A 113 13.47 8.68 -9.15
C ASP A 113 14.92 8.60 -9.68
N THR A 114 15.68 7.60 -9.25
CA THR A 114 17.04 7.33 -9.72
C THR A 114 17.13 6.45 -10.98
N ASP A 115 16.02 5.96 -11.51
CA ASP A 115 16.04 5.12 -12.70
C ASP A 115 16.39 5.96 -13.95
N ASP A 116 17.37 5.51 -14.74
CA ASP A 116 17.65 6.10 -16.05
C ASP A 116 16.67 5.56 -17.10
N LEU A 117 15.59 6.30 -17.32
CA LEU A 117 14.55 5.94 -18.27
C LEU A 117 15.01 6.00 -19.73
N ALA A 118 16.19 6.55 -20.04
CA ALA A 118 16.74 6.60 -21.40
C ALA A 118 17.25 5.23 -21.90
N LEU A 119 17.42 4.25 -21.01
CA LEU A 119 17.77 2.86 -21.35
C LEU A 119 16.55 1.95 -21.59
N VAL A 120 15.33 2.42 -21.31
CA VAL A 120 14.09 1.70 -21.64
C VAL A 120 13.76 1.97 -23.10
N ARG A 121 14.59 1.44 -24.01
CA ARG A 121 14.20 1.31 -25.41
C ARG A 121 13.00 0.37 -25.45
N ILE A 122 11.90 0.91 -25.94
CA ILE A 122 10.70 0.21 -26.36
C ILE A 122 11.15 -0.91 -27.30
N ILE A 123 11.13 -2.14 -26.79
CA ILE A 123 11.02 -3.33 -27.62
C ILE A 123 9.54 -3.71 -27.46
N GLU A 124 8.73 -3.18 -28.38
CA GLU A 124 7.38 -3.68 -28.69
C GLU A 124 7.49 -4.96 -29.52
#